data_AF-A0A9E0UYW6-F1
#
_entry.id   AF-A0A9E0UYW6-F1
#
_cell.length_a   1.000
_cell.length_b   1.000
_cell.length_c   1.000
_cell.angle_alpha   90.00
_cell.angle_beta   90.00
_cell.angle_gamma   90.00
#
_symmetry.space_group_name_H-M   'P 1'
#
loop_
_entity.id
_entity.type
_entity.pdbx_description
1 polymer ?
#
loop_
_entity_poly.entity_id
_entity_poly.type
_entity_poly.pdbx_seq_one_letter_code
_entity_poly.pdbx_strand_id
1 'polypeptide(L)' 'WVVEVISQIRAVRAEMNVPPAAQIDMILNGGGAEVSRRLETHRDLITRLARLKTVERDQAVPKG' A
#
# COMPACT_ATOMS: atom_id res chain seq x y z
N TRP A 1 -5.43 -10.83 6.74
CA TRP A 1 -4.40 -10.36 5.78
C TRP A 1 -4.74 -9.02 5.16
N VAL A 2 -5.82 -8.88 4.37
CA VAL A 2 -6.17 -7.58 3.75
C VAL A 2 -6.35 -6.47 4.80
N VAL A 3 -7.12 -6.75 5.86
CA VAL A 3 -7.33 -5.82 6.97
C VAL A 3 -6.00 -5.45 7.63
N GLU A 4 -5.18 -6.45 7.97
CA GLU A 4 -3.83 -6.24 8.54
C GLU A 4 -2.98 -5.32 7.66
N VAL A 5 -2.89 -5.59 6.35
CA VAL A 5 -2.13 -4.77 5.41
C VAL A 5 -2.64 -3.34 5.38
N ILE A 6 -3.97 -3.13 5.31
CA ILE A 6 -4.56 -1.79 5.34
C ILE A 6 -4.24 -1.07 6.66
N SER A 7 -4.34 -1.76 7.79
CA SER A 7 -4.03 -1.22 9.12
C SER A 7 -2.56 -0.80 9.21
N GLN A 8 -1.63 -1.64 8.73
CA GLN A 8 -0.20 -1.35 8.70
C GLN A 8 0.11 -0.13 7.82
N ILE A 9 -0.47 -0.04 6.62
CA ILE A 9 -0.30 1.12 5.74
C ILE A 9 -0.77 2.40 6.42
N ARG A 10 -1.91 2.37 7.10
CA ARG A 10 -2.45 3.54 7.83
C ARG A 10 -1.59 3.92 9.03
N ALA A 11 -1.01 2.95 9.74
CA ALA A 11 -0.10 3.19 10.85
C ALA A 11 1.17 3.92 10.38
N VAL A 12 1.82 3.43 9.32
CA VAL A 12 3.00 4.09 8.73
C VAL A 12 2.67 5.51 8.26
N ARG A 13 1.50 5.73 7.66
CA ARG A 13 1.06 7.09 7.27
C ARG A 13 0.92 8.02 8.47
N ALA A 14 0.40 7.52 9.59
CA ALA A 14 0.28 8.29 10.82
C ALA A 14 1.65 8.61 11.42
N GLU A 15 2.57 7.63 11.44
CA GLU A 15 3.96 7.83 11.88
C GLU A 15 4.70 8.88 11.04
N MET A 16 4.43 8.89 9.74
CA MET A 16 5.00 9.86 8.79
C MET A 16 4.24 11.20 8.76
N ASN A 17 3.28 11.43 9.67
CA ASN A 17 2.43 12.62 9.74
C ASN A 17 1.71 12.97 8.41
N VAL A 18 1.38 11.95 7.61
CA VAL A 18 0.69 12.14 6.33
C VAL A 18 -0.79 12.49 6.60
N PRO A 19 -1.33 13.57 6.01
CA PRO A 19 -2.73 13.95 6.19
C PRO A 19 -3.69 12.80 5.85
N PRO A 20 -4.78 12.58 6.63
CA PRO A 20 -5.72 11.49 6.37
C PRO A 20 -6.36 11.50 4.97
N ALA A 21 -6.53 12.69 4.38
CA ALA A 21 -7.13 12.88 3.07
C ALA A 21 -6.16 12.71 1.90
N ALA A 22 -4.84 12.77 2.13
CA ALA A 22 -3.84 12.69 1.07
C ALA A 22 -3.77 11.29 0.48
N GLN A 23 -3.79 11.16 -0.84
CA GLN A 23 -3.49 9.89 -1.49
C GLN A 23 -2.00 9.81 -1.80
N ILE A 24 -1.38 8.67 -1.50
CA ILE A 24 0.05 8.43 -1.76
C ILE A 24 0.23 7.25 -2.71
N ASP A 25 1.30 7.28 -3.49
CA ASP A 25 1.73 6.13 -4.28
C ASP A 25 2.47 5.14 -3.37
N MET A 26 2.09 3.86 -3.44
CA MET A 26 2.72 2.79 -2.67
C MET A 26 3.48 1.87 -3.60
N ILE A 27 4.72 1.56 -3.23
CA ILE A 27 5.50 0.51 -3.88
C ILE A 27 5.69 -0.64 -2.90
N LEU A 28 5.23 -1.82 -3.30
CA LEU A 28 5.53 -3.06 -2.61
C LEU A 28 6.78 -3.68 -3.23
N ASN A 29 7.88 -3.67 -2.48
CA ASN A 29 9.12 -4.34 -2.86
C ASN A 29 9.18 -5.71 -2.17
N GLY A 30 9.30 -6.77 -2.97
CA GLY A 30 9.32 -8.15 -2.47
C GLY A 30 7.93 -8.70 -2.11
N GLY A 31 7.91 -9.68 -1.19
CA GLY A 31 6.73 -10.50 -0.92
C GLY A 31 6.69 -11.73 -1.83
N GLY A 32 6.50 -12.91 -1.23
CA GLY A 32 6.41 -14.16 -1.99
C GLY A 32 5.21 -14.19 -2.93
N ALA A 33 5.19 -15.16 -3.86
CA ALA A 33 4.15 -15.28 -4.88
C ALA A 33 2.71 -15.24 -4.33
N GLU A 34 2.48 -15.79 -3.14
CA GLU A 34 1.18 -15.77 -2.48
C GLU A 34 0.76 -14.36 -2.01
N VAL A 35 1.70 -13.56 -1.51
CA VAL A 35 1.44 -12.17 -1.10
C VAL A 35 1.09 -11.34 -2.33
N SER A 36 1.85 -11.51 -3.41
CA SER A 36 1.59 -10.85 -4.71
C SER A 36 0.22 -11.23 -5.27
N ARG A 37 -0.14 -12.51 -5.24
CA ARG A 37 -1.45 -12.99 -5.69
C ARG A 37 -2.59 -12.39 -4.87
N ARG A 38 -2.47 -12.36 -3.54
CA ARG A 38 -3.49 -11.75 -2.66
C ARG A 38 -3.58 -10.23 -2.85
N LEU A 39 -2.46 -9.55 -3.06
CA LEU A 39 -2.42 -8.11 -3.34
C LEU A 39 -3.16 -7.79 -4.63
N GLU A 40 -2.87 -8.50 -5.72
CA GLU A 40 -3.55 -8.27 -6.99
C GLU A 40 -5.05 -8.59 -6.90
N THR A 41 -5.41 -9.69 -6.21
CA THR A 41 -6.82 -10.07 -6.01
C THR A 41 -7.62 -9.00 -5.25
N HIS A 42 -6.98 -8.27 -4.32
CA HIS A 42 -7.64 -7.28 -3.45
C HIS A 42 -7.17 -5.84 -3.69
N ARG A 43 -6.50 -5.58 -4.82
CA ARG A 43 -5.87 -4.30 -5.16
C ARG A 43 -6.83 -3.12 -5.02
N ASP A 44 -8.04 -3.25 -5.55
CA ASP A 44 -9.08 -2.23 -5.51
C ASP A 44 -9.54 -1.87 -4.09
N LEU A 45 -9.67 -2.87 -3.23
CA LEU A 45 -10.08 -2.69 -1.83
C LEU A 45 -8.96 -2.04 -1.02
N ILE A 46 -7.73 -2.54 -1.19
CA ILE A 46 -6.55 -2.02 -0.50
C ILE A 46 -6.32 -0.56 -0.90
N THR A 47 -6.35 -0.24 -2.20
CA THR A 47 -6.12 1.12 -2.71
C THR A 47 -7.12 2.13 -2.13
N ARG A 48 -8.42 1.80 -2.16
CA ARG A 48 -9.47 2.70 -1.63
C ARG A 48 -9.39 2.85 -0.12
N LEU A 49 -9.31 1.74 0.61
CA LEU A 49 -9.39 1.75 2.07
C LEU A 49 -8.09 2.27 2.70
N ALA A 50 -6.93 2.00 2.12
CA ALA A 50 -5.65 2.52 2.61
C ALA A 50 -5.33 3.95 2.12
N ARG A 51 -6.23 4.58 1.35
CA ARG A 51 -6.04 5.93 0.76
C ARG A 51 -4.79 6.02 -0.10
N LEU A 52 -4.64 5.06 -1.01
CA LEU A 52 -3.54 5.05 -1.98
C LEU A 52 -4.03 5.61 -3.31
N LYS A 53 -3.10 6.18 -4.08
CA LYS A 53 -3.34 6.61 -5.46
C LYS A 53 -3.03 5.47 -6.42
N THR A 54 -1.85 4.87 -6.25
CA THR A 54 -1.43 3.66 -6.97
C THR A 54 -0.78 2.66 -6.01
N VAL A 55 -0.80 1.38 -6.40
CA VAL A 55 -0.03 0.31 -5.76
C VAL A 55 0.81 -0.33 -6.85
N GLU A 56 2.11 -0.17 -6.79
CA GLU A 56 3.03 -0.72 -7.78
C GLU A 56 3.94 -1.75 -7.13
N ARG A 57 4.41 -2.71 -7.91
CA ARG A 57 5.29 -3.77 -7.44
C ARG A 57 6.64 -3.66 -8.10
N ASP A 58 7.68 -3.97 -7.34
CA ASP A 58 9.05 -4.15 -7.82
C ASP A 58 9.57 -2.95 -8.62
N GLN A 59 9.12 -1.75 -8.27
CA GLN A 59 9.60 -0.50 -8.87
C GLN A 59 10.68 0.14 -8.01
N ALA A 60 11.61 0.83 -8.67
CA ALA A 60 12.61 1.62 -7.95
C ALA A 60 11.88 2.64 -7.07
N VAL A 61 12.24 2.69 -5.78
CA VAL A 61 11.73 3.70 -4.84
C VAL A 61 11.93 5.08 -5.48
N PRO A 62 10.87 5.91 -5.61
CA PRO A 62 10.97 7.22 -6.21
C PRO A 62 12.04 8.00 -5.47
N LYS A 63 12.99 8.56 -6.21
CA LYS A 63 13.96 9.49 -5.65
C LYS A 63 13.20 10.78 -5.32
N GLY A 64 12.68 10.85 -4.10
CA GLY A 64 12.25 12.07 -3.44
C GLY A 64 13.43 12.81 -2.86
#